data_AF-A0A260ZE39-F1
#
_entry.id   AF-A0A260ZE39-F1
#
_cell.length_a   1.000
_cell.length_b   1.000
_cell.length_c   1.000
_cell.angle_alpha   90.00
_cell.angle_beta   90.00
_cell.angle_gamma   90.00
#
_symmetry.space_group_name_H-M   'P 1'
#
loop_
_entity.id
_entity.type
_entity.pdbx_description
1 polymer ?
#
loop_
_entity_poly.entity_id
_entity_poly.type
_entity_poly.pdbx_seq_one_letter_code
_entity_poly.pdbx_strand_id
1 'polypeptide(L)'
;VFRKTTTPGKLVWSYTASGDIDFEIVRRDAGKEIAIWPKITVTSLKLPEYGERCVTPGEYTLKFTNPSNTWFPVKINCAAEILNV
;
A
#
# COMPACT_ATOMS: atom_id res chain seq x y z
N VAL A 1 0.62 -5.75 -2.74
CA VAL A 1 -0.79 -6.26 -2.76
C VAL A 1 -1.51 -5.63 -3.94
N PHE A 2 -2.23 -6.41 -4.75
CA PHE A 2 -2.97 -5.91 -5.93
C PHE A 2 -4.48 -5.83 -5.65
N ARG A 3 -5.11 -4.74 -6.09
CA ARG A 3 -6.55 -4.50 -6.03
C ARG A 3 -7.04 -3.87 -7.32
N LYS A 4 -8.26 -4.20 -7.73
CA LYS A 4 -8.90 -3.66 -8.94
C LYS A 4 -10.34 -3.33 -8.63
N THR A 5 -10.83 -2.25 -9.21
CA THR A 5 -12.26 -1.91 -9.18
C THR A 5 -12.71 -1.35 -10.51
N THR A 6 -13.96 -1.63 -10.87
CA THR A 6 -14.65 -1.07 -12.05
C THR A 6 -15.59 0.08 -11.68
N THR A 7 -15.81 0.31 -10.39
CA THR A 7 -16.63 1.40 -9.84
C THR A 7 -15.79 2.29 -8.93
N PRO A 8 -16.17 3.58 -8.76
CA PRO A 8 -15.62 4.37 -7.67
C PRO A 8 -15.83 3.68 -6.32
N GLY A 9 -14.91 3.89 -5.39
CA GLY A 9 -14.98 3.28 -4.07
C GLY A 9 -13.95 3.85 -3.10
N LYS A 10 -13.76 3.14 -1.99
CA LYS A 10 -12.81 3.48 -0.95
C LYS A 10 -11.81 2.35 -0.76
N LEU A 11 -10.55 2.59 -1.11
CA LEU A 11 -9.47 1.66 -0.79
C LEU A 11 -9.14 1.84 0.70
N VAL A 12 -9.28 0.78 1.47
CA VAL A 12 -8.87 0.69 2.87
C VAL A 12 -7.71 -0.28 2.99
N TRP A 13 -6.74 0.03 3.85
CA TRP A 13 -5.59 -0.83 4.09
C TRP A 13 -5.19 -0.83 5.55
N SER A 14 -4.57 -1.93 5.96
CA SER A 14 -3.82 -2.02 7.20
C SER A 14 -2.60 -2.92 7.04
N TYR A 15 -1.53 -2.61 7.76
CA TYR A 15 -0.37 -3.47 7.83
C TYR A 15 0.43 -3.31 9.12
N THR A 16 1.21 -4.34 9.45
CA THR A 16 2.26 -4.30 10.46
C THR A 16 3.56 -4.79 9.82
N ALA A 17 4.68 -4.17 10.17
CA ALA A 17 6.00 -4.57 9.70
C ALA A 17 6.89 -4.91 10.91
N SER A 18 7.82 -5.87 10.75
CA SER A 18 8.79 -6.21 11.79
C SER A 18 9.99 -5.24 11.86
N GLY A 19 9.96 -4.18 11.07
CA GLY A 19 11.02 -3.18 10.91
C GLY A 19 10.57 -2.12 9.91
N ASP A 20 11.48 -1.19 9.60
CA ASP A 20 11.18 -0.07 8.72
C ASP A 20 10.82 -0.55 7.31
N ILE A 21 9.81 0.09 6.71
CA ILE A 21 9.38 -0.21 5.36
C ILE A 21 9.05 1.07 4.60
N ASP A 22 9.46 1.14 3.34
CA ASP A 22 8.94 2.13 2.42
C ASP A 22 7.59 1.65 1.90
N PHE A 23 6.54 2.41 2.18
CA PHE A 23 5.18 2.12 1.74
C PHE A 23 4.72 3.15 0.72
N GLU A 24 4.19 2.67 -0.40
CA GLU A 24 3.52 3.51 -1.41
C GLU A 24 2.29 2.78 -1.98
N ILE A 25 1.36 3.55 -2.52
CA ILE A 25 0.24 3.01 -3.29
C ILE A 25 0.26 3.65 -4.66
N VAL A 26 0.29 2.82 -5.70
CA VAL A 26 0.27 3.27 -7.09
C VAL A 26 -1.00 2.81 -7.79
N ARG A 27 -1.47 3.62 -8.74
CA ARG A 27 -2.50 3.26 -9.72
C ARG A 27 -1.83 3.05 -11.07
N ARG A 28 -2.22 2.01 -11.81
CA ARG A 28 -1.79 1.85 -13.20
C ARG A 28 -2.73 2.64 -14.13
N ASP A 29 -2.15 3.52 -14.94
CA ASP A 29 -2.85 4.31 -15.94
C ASP A 29 -2.04 4.33 -17.25
N ALA A 30 -2.64 3.91 -18.36
CA ALA A 30 -2.01 3.80 -19.68
C ALA A 30 -0.60 3.14 -19.65
N GLY A 31 -0.41 2.10 -18.83
CA GLY A 31 0.85 1.39 -18.67
C GLY A 31 1.89 2.05 -17.75
N LYS A 32 1.61 3.25 -17.22
CA LYS A 32 2.44 3.95 -16.24
C LYS A 32 1.87 3.77 -14.83
N GLU A 33 2.75 3.80 -13.84
CA GLU A 33 2.35 3.80 -12.43
C GLU A 33 2.32 5.25 -11.91
N ILE A 34 1.18 5.65 -11.37
CA ILE A 34 0.95 6.97 -10.79
C ILE A 34 0.79 6.79 -9.28
N ALA A 35 1.61 7.48 -8.49
CA ALA A 35 1.50 7.45 -7.05
C ALA A 35 0.17 8.07 -6.59
N ILE A 36 -0.66 7.27 -5.94
CA ILE A 36 -1.86 7.72 -5.23
C ILE A 36 -1.67 7.70 -3.73
N TRP A 37 -0.55 7.22 -3.21
CA TRP A 37 -0.12 7.46 -1.84
C TRP A 37 1.40 7.61 -1.89
N PRO A 38 1.96 8.69 -1.31
CA PRO A 38 3.38 8.97 -1.44
C PRO A 38 4.21 7.85 -0.85
N LYS A 39 5.41 7.67 -1.40
CA LYS A 39 6.42 6.79 -0.82
C LYS A 39 6.91 7.40 0.49
N ILE A 40 6.59 6.75 1.60
CA ILE A 40 7.01 7.16 2.94
C ILE A 40 7.75 6.01 3.62
N THR A 41 8.85 6.32 4.29
CA THR A 41 9.52 5.38 5.18
C THR A 41 8.77 5.38 6.51
N VAL A 42 8.16 4.25 6.84
CA VAL A 42 7.40 4.11 8.08
C VAL A 42 8.22 3.30 9.07
N THR A 43 8.56 3.95 10.19
CA THR A 43 9.26 3.37 11.33
C THR A 43 8.26 2.76 12.32
N SER A 44 7.41 1.87 11.83
CA SER A 44 6.41 1.21 12.67
C SER A 44 7.05 0.08 13.45
N LEU A 45 7.72 0.42 14.55
CA LEU A 45 8.32 -0.62 15.39
C LEU A 45 7.27 -1.37 16.23
N LYS A 46 6.04 -0.88 16.41
CA LYS A 46 5.03 -1.52 17.31
C LYS A 46 3.54 -1.23 17.02
N LEU A 47 3.16 -0.42 16.03
CA LEU A 47 1.75 -0.01 15.85
C LEU A 47 1.23 -0.37 14.45
N PRO A 48 0.05 -1.01 14.32
CA PRO A 48 -0.56 -1.22 13.02
C PRO A 48 -0.77 0.12 12.29
N GLU A 49 -0.27 0.18 11.07
CA GLU A 49 -0.54 1.27 10.16
C GLU A 49 -1.85 0.98 9.45
N TYR A 50 -2.71 1.98 9.33
CA TYR A 50 -3.95 1.87 8.57
C TYR A 50 -4.24 3.17 7.84
N GLY A 51 -5.04 3.06 6.80
CA GLY A 51 -5.45 4.23 6.05
C GLY A 51 -6.56 3.92 5.09
N GLU A 52 -7.09 4.99 4.52
CA GLU A 52 -8.15 4.94 3.54
C GLU A 52 -7.97 6.04 2.49
N ARG A 53 -8.43 5.76 1.27
CA ARG A 53 -8.42 6.73 0.17
C ARG A 53 -9.51 6.44 -0.83
N CYS A 54 -10.20 7.49 -1.28
CA CYS A 54 -11.14 7.38 -2.40
C CYS A 54 -10.38 6.97 -3.67
N VAL A 55 -10.95 6.02 -4.40
CA VAL A 55 -10.38 5.46 -5.63
C VAL A 55 -11.40 5.51 -6.76
N THR A 56 -10.91 5.72 -7.98
CA THR A 56 -11.69 5.63 -9.21
C THR A 56 -11.51 4.24 -9.84
N PRO A 57 -12.30 3.88 -10.87
CA PRO A 57 -12.07 2.65 -11.61
C PRO A 57 -10.62 2.52 -12.08
N GLY A 58 -9.99 1.36 -11.81
CA GLY A 58 -8.59 1.14 -12.12
C GLY A 58 -7.94 0.01 -11.32
N GLU A 59 -6.65 -0.14 -11.54
CA GLU A 59 -5.80 -1.14 -10.92
C GLU A 59 -4.81 -0.47 -9.96
N TYR A 60 -4.73 -0.99 -8.74
CA TYR A 60 -4.01 -0.43 -7.62
C TYR A 60 -3.03 -1.45 -7.05
N THR A 61 -1.82 -1.00 -6.75
CA THR A 61 -0.79 -1.81 -6.13
C THR A 61 -0.27 -1.11 -4.88
N LEU A 62 -0.43 -1.75 -3.73
CA LEU A 62 0.26 -1.40 -2.50
C LEU A 62 1.65 -2.03 -2.57
N LYS A 63 2.68 -1.21 -2.52
CA LYS A 63 4.07 -1.64 -2.59
C LYS A 63 4.74 -1.44 -1.24
N PHE A 64 5.48 -2.46 -0.85
CA PHE A 64 6.29 -2.47 0.35
C PHE A 64 7.73 -2.75 -0.07
N THR A 65 8.62 -1.79 0.15
CA THR A 65 10.03 -1.91 -0.20
C THR A 65 10.83 -1.91 1.09
N ASN A 66 11.68 -2.91 1.29
CA ASN A 66 12.63 -2.90 2.40
C ASN A 66 13.72 -1.86 2.09
N PRO A 67 13.80 -0.73 2.82
CA PRO A 67 14.83 0.27 2.59
C PRO A 67 16.20 -0.20 3.11
N SER A 68 16.22 -1.22 3.97
CA SER A 68 17.43 -1.80 4.52
C SER A 68 18.12 -2.69 3.49
N ASN A 69 19.42 -2.50 3.34
CA ASN A 69 20.30 -3.41 2.59
C ASN A 69 20.94 -4.47 3.51
N THR A 70 20.33 -4.75 4.67
CA THR A 70 20.81 -5.82 5.56
C THR A 70 20.30 -7.18 5.09
N TRP A 71 20.98 -8.24 5.51
CA TRP A 71 20.61 -9.63 5.24
C TRP A 71 19.38 -10.10 6.05
N PHE A 72 18.84 -9.26 6.95
CA PHE A 72 17.66 -9.57 7.73
C PHE A 72 16.38 -9.20 6.96
N PRO A 73 15.46 -10.15 6.73
CA PRO A 73 14.21 -9.86 6.06
C PRO A 73 13.23 -9.09 6.96
N VAL A 74 12.47 -8.17 6.36
CA VAL A 74 11.32 -7.52 7.02
C VAL A 74 10.07 -8.36 6.76
N LYS A 75 9.39 -8.79 7.82
CA LYS A 75 8.10 -9.49 7.74
C LYS A 75 6.98 -8.47 7.69
N ILE A 76 6.03 -8.68 6.77
CA ILE A 76 4.84 -7.83 6.63
C ILE A 76 3.60 -8.70 6.78
N ASN A 77 2.69 -8.26 7.64
CA ASN A 77 1.31 -8.72 7.66
C ASN A 77 0.44 -7.57 7.17
N CYS A 78 -0.40 -7.80 6.16
CA CYS A 78 -1.18 -6.73 5.56
C CYS A 78 -2.53 -7.23 5.03
N ALA A 79 -3.50 -6.32 5.03
CA ALA A 79 -4.80 -6.47 4.41
C ALA A 79 -5.13 -5.19 3.64
N ALA A 80 -5.83 -5.35 2.52
CA ALA A 80 -6.35 -4.23 1.76
C ALA A 80 -7.65 -4.65 1.08
N GLU A 81 -8.60 -3.74 0.97
CA GLU A 81 -9.91 -3.97 0.35
C GLU A 81 -10.41 -2.70 -0.32
N ILE A 82 -11.22 -2.84 -1.38
CA ILE A 82 -11.95 -1.72 -1.96
C ILE A 82 -13.41 -1.89 -1.57
N LEU A 83 -13.91 -0.94 -0.77
CA LEU A 83 -15.31 -0.85 -0.40
C LEU A 83 -16.05 -0.06 -1.48
N ASN A 84 -17.06 -0.66 -2.10
CA ASN A 84 -17.93 0.05 -3.03
C ASN A 84 -18.79 1.04 -2.24
N VAL A 85 -18.92 2.27 -2.76
CA VAL A 85 -19.71 3.36 -2.18
C VAL A 85 -20.84 3.71 -3.13
#